data_AF-A0A518GSJ4-F1
#
_entry.id   AF-A0A518GSJ4-F1
#
_cell.length_a   1.000
_cell.length_b   1.000
_cell.length_c   1.000
_cell.angle_alpha   90.00
_cell.angle_beta   90.00
_cell.angle_gamma   90.00
#
_symmetry.space_group_name_H-M   'P 1'
#
loop_
_entity.id
_entity.type
_entity.pdbx_description
1 polymer ?
#
loop_
_entity_poly.entity_id
_entity_poly.type
_entity_poly.pdbx_seq_one_letter_code
_entity_poly.pdbx_strand_id
1 'polypeptide(L)'
;MSSPAPPEKFNWPKPWRLINSSESSQEVLGSQPYEPDPKKFTFEAELQHEVCPSHPLYRVNCQAVARSLEHPDAFIFATDRPDMPVAFVHLTWRVEEGPEFPYTIGYPSWEAFNVAWTAGCVDHAP
;
A
#
# COMPACT_ATOMS: atom_id res chain seq x y z
N MET A 1 -5.87 17.74 0.56
CA MET A 1 -5.19 17.85 1.87
C MET A 1 -4.01 16.90 1.80
N SER A 2 -2.85 17.22 2.37
CA SER A 2 -1.69 16.31 2.28
C SER A 2 -1.95 15.03 3.08
N SER A 3 -1.61 13.86 2.53
CA SER A 3 -1.69 12.58 3.24
C SER A 3 -0.79 12.61 4.50
N PRO A 4 -1.20 11.99 5.62
CA PRO A 4 -0.45 12.06 6.86
C PRO A 4 0.83 11.25 6.73
N ALA A 5 1.97 11.93 6.82
CA ALA A 5 3.27 11.26 6.90
C ALA A 5 3.35 10.40 8.17
N PRO A 6 4.11 9.28 8.15
CA PRO A 6 4.43 8.56 9.37
C PRO A 6 5.17 9.48 10.36
N PRO A 7 4.99 9.29 11.69
CA PRO A 7 5.77 10.01 12.69
C PRO A 7 7.29 9.89 12.45
N GLU A 8 8.07 10.93 12.73
CA GLU A 8 9.53 10.98 12.44
C GLU A 8 10.34 9.82 13.07
N LYS A 9 9.80 9.18 14.10
CA LYS A 9 10.42 8.04 14.80
C LYS A 9 9.49 6.81 14.83
N PHE A 10 8.73 6.62 13.75
CA PHE A 10 7.83 5.47 13.66
C PHE A 10 8.64 4.16 13.60
N ASN A 11 8.39 3.28 14.57
CA ASN A 11 8.99 1.95 14.59
C ASN A 11 8.18 1.02 13.70
N TRP A 12 8.70 0.71 12.52
CA TRP A 12 8.05 -0.22 11.61
C TRP A 12 8.03 -1.63 12.20
N PRO A 13 6.85 -2.22 12.44
CA PRO A 13 6.77 -3.62 12.84
C PRO A 13 7.26 -4.49 11.68
N LYS A 14 7.90 -5.63 11.97
CA LYS A 14 8.18 -6.62 10.92
C LYS A 14 6.86 -7.07 10.27
N PRO A 15 6.82 -7.36 8.95
CA PRO A 15 7.93 -7.39 8.00
C PRO A 15 8.16 -6.07 7.24
N TRP A 16 7.65 -4.95 7.74
CA TRP A 16 7.58 -3.69 7.00
C TRP A 16 8.90 -2.95 6.94
N ARG A 17 9.24 -2.47 5.74
CA ARG A 17 10.39 -1.61 5.48
C ARG A 17 9.94 -0.35 4.76
N LEU A 18 10.42 0.81 5.22
CA LEU A 18 10.20 2.09 4.57
C LEU A 18 10.62 2.03 3.09
N ILE A 19 9.77 2.55 2.21
CA ILE A 19 10.14 2.80 0.81
C ILE A 19 10.90 4.12 0.79
N ASN A 20 12.15 4.08 0.35
CA ASN A 20 12.92 5.30 0.16
C ASN A 20 12.40 6.06 -1.07
N SER A 21 12.48 7.38 -1.06
CA SER A 21 12.01 8.24 -2.17
C SER A 21 12.69 7.99 -3.52
N SER A 22 13.73 7.16 -3.57
CA SER A 22 14.43 6.71 -4.78
C SER A 22 14.08 5.29 -5.23
N GLU A 23 13.34 4.50 -4.45
CA GLU A 23 12.95 3.13 -4.84
C GLU A 23 11.81 3.19 -5.86
N SER A 24 12.09 2.72 -7.08
CA SER A 24 11.09 2.59 -8.14
C SER A 24 10.41 1.22 -8.13
N SER A 25 9.18 1.14 -8.64
CA SER A 25 8.45 -0.14 -8.79
C SER A 25 9.26 -1.22 -9.53
N GLN A 26 10.08 -0.82 -10.51
CA GLN A 26 10.92 -1.73 -11.29
C GLN A 26 12.02 -2.42 -10.47
N GLU A 27 12.64 -1.72 -9.54
CA GLU A 27 13.71 -2.28 -8.69
C GLU A 27 13.15 -3.31 -7.70
N VAL A 28 11.87 -3.19 -7.36
CA VAL A 28 11.19 -4.07 -6.41
C VAL A 28 10.63 -5.32 -7.09
N LEU A 29 10.16 -5.21 -8.35
CA LEU A 29 9.37 -6.26 -8.99
C LEU A 29 10.13 -7.30 -9.80
N GLY A 30 11.43 -7.10 -10.05
CA GLY A 30 12.31 -8.09 -10.69
C GLY A 30 11.68 -8.88 -11.84
N SER A 31 11.71 -8.34 -13.07
CA SER A 31 11.43 -9.08 -14.31
C SER A 31 10.17 -9.98 -14.32
N GLN A 32 9.07 -9.55 -13.70
CA GLN A 32 7.75 -10.14 -13.93
C GLN A 32 7.33 -9.92 -15.40
N PRO A 33 6.52 -10.82 -16.01
CA PRO A 33 6.05 -10.68 -17.40
C PRO A 33 5.01 -9.57 -17.59
N TYR A 34 4.72 -8.78 -16.54
CA TYR A 34 4.00 -7.53 -16.66
C TYR A 34 4.89 -6.53 -17.40
N GLU A 35 4.44 -6.01 -18.54
CA GLU A 35 5.04 -4.84 -19.16
C GLU A 35 4.43 -3.60 -18.50
N PRO A 36 5.03 -3.05 -17.43
CA PRO A 36 4.51 -1.82 -16.85
C PRO A 36 4.51 -0.74 -17.94
N ASP A 37 3.42 0.02 -18.04
CA ASP A 37 3.41 1.24 -18.83
C ASP A 37 4.60 2.10 -18.36
N PRO A 38 5.58 2.41 -19.23
CA PRO A 38 6.76 3.17 -18.85
C PRO A 38 6.45 4.64 -18.48
N LYS A 39 5.17 5.02 -18.36
CA LYS A 39 4.73 6.30 -17.79
C LYS A 39 4.09 6.18 -16.40
N LYS A 40 3.91 4.96 -15.87
CA LYS A 40 3.28 4.67 -14.57
C LYS A 40 4.23 3.94 -13.61
N PHE A 41 5.35 4.57 -13.25
CA PHE A 41 6.41 3.91 -12.47
C PHE A 41 6.23 3.94 -10.95
N THR A 42 5.14 4.48 -10.43
CA THR A 42 4.95 4.61 -8.98
C THR A 42 3.89 3.63 -8.48
N PHE A 43 4.02 3.16 -7.24
CA PHE A 43 3.06 2.24 -6.63
C PHE A 43 1.66 2.85 -6.50
N GLU A 44 1.57 4.18 -6.40
CA GLU A 44 0.31 4.93 -6.42
C GLU A 44 -0.37 4.84 -7.78
N ALA A 45 0.39 4.94 -8.86
CA ALA A 45 -0.14 4.83 -10.22
C ALA A 45 -0.64 3.42 -10.50
N GLU A 46 0.05 2.39 -10.00
CA GLU A 46 -0.41 1.01 -10.08
C GLU A 46 -1.67 0.80 -9.23
N LEU A 47 -1.68 1.23 -7.97
CA LEU A 47 -2.87 1.17 -7.13
C LEU A 47 -4.10 1.79 -7.83
N GLN A 48 -3.95 2.98 -8.43
CA GLN A 48 -5.04 3.65 -9.15
C GLN A 48 -5.43 2.96 -10.47
N HIS A 49 -4.57 2.09 -11.01
CA HIS A 49 -4.86 1.28 -12.19
C HIS A 49 -5.65 0.01 -11.82
N GLU A 50 -5.36 -0.60 -10.68
CA GLU A 50 -6.02 -1.81 -10.21
C GLU A 50 -7.43 -1.55 -9.67
N VAL A 51 -7.62 -0.45 -8.92
CA VAL A 51 -8.87 -0.17 -8.20
C VAL A 51 -10.05 0.16 -9.12
N CYS A 52 -11.18 -0.51 -8.92
CA CYS A 52 -12.44 -0.18 -9.60
C CYS A 52 -13.19 0.99 -8.92
N PRO A 53 -14.20 1.62 -9.56
CA PRO A 53 -14.92 2.77 -9.00
C PRO A 53 -15.60 2.56 -7.64
N SER A 54 -15.91 1.32 -7.27
CA SER A 54 -16.50 0.98 -5.97
C SER A 54 -15.47 0.64 -4.88
N HIS A 55 -14.18 0.58 -5.22
CA HIS A 55 -13.12 0.26 -4.27
C HIS A 55 -12.89 1.43 -3.28
N PRO A 56 -12.62 1.17 -1.99
CA PRO A 56 -12.44 2.21 -0.96
C PRO A 56 -11.29 3.20 -1.21
N LEU A 57 -10.34 2.85 -2.08
CA LEU A 57 -9.19 3.68 -2.49
C LEU A 57 -9.33 4.29 -3.90
N TYR A 58 -10.48 4.15 -4.56
CA TYR A 58 -10.71 4.74 -5.88
C TYR A 58 -10.65 6.28 -5.80
N ARG A 59 -9.76 6.89 -6.59
CA ARG A 59 -9.51 8.34 -6.60
C ARG A 59 -9.10 8.94 -5.26
N VAL A 60 -8.61 8.12 -4.33
CA VAL A 60 -8.01 8.57 -3.08
C VAL A 60 -6.55 8.92 -3.34
N ASN A 61 -6.07 10.04 -2.78
CA ASN A 61 -4.66 10.39 -2.89
C ASN A 61 -3.85 9.54 -1.91
N CYS A 62 -3.19 8.52 -2.45
CA CYS A 62 -2.35 7.59 -1.70
C CYS A 62 -0.87 7.90 -1.93
N GLN A 63 -0.04 7.59 -0.95
CA GLN A 63 1.42 7.59 -1.05
C GLN A 63 1.96 6.29 -0.45
N ALA A 64 2.71 5.52 -1.22
CA ALA A 64 3.37 4.32 -0.73
C ALA A 64 4.51 4.72 0.23
N VAL A 65 4.50 4.14 1.42
CA VAL A 65 5.36 4.55 2.56
C VAL A 65 6.18 3.39 3.10
N ALA A 66 5.68 2.16 2.97
CA ALA A 66 6.43 0.95 3.28
C ALA A 66 6.02 -0.21 2.38
N ARG A 67 6.92 -1.19 2.24
CA ARG A 67 6.68 -2.49 1.59
C ARG A 67 7.02 -3.62 2.54
N SER A 68 6.40 -4.78 2.32
CA SER A 68 6.74 -5.99 3.07
C SER A 68 8.02 -6.61 2.53
N LEU A 69 8.85 -7.12 3.44
CA LEU A 69 10.02 -7.93 3.09
C LEU A 69 9.68 -9.41 2.87
N GLU A 70 8.48 -9.84 3.26
CA GLU A 70 8.02 -11.23 3.19
C GLU A 70 6.99 -11.45 2.06
N HIS A 71 6.24 -10.41 1.70
CA HIS A 71 5.21 -10.43 0.66
C HIS A 71 5.47 -9.30 -0.35
N PRO A 72 6.04 -9.56 -1.53
CA PRO A 72 6.50 -8.52 -2.46
C PRO A 72 5.39 -7.62 -2.99
N ASP A 73 4.15 -8.11 -2.95
CA ASP A 73 2.96 -7.43 -3.45
C ASP A 73 2.23 -6.64 -2.35
N ALA A 74 2.74 -6.67 -1.12
CA ALA A 74 2.12 -6.04 0.04
C ALA A 74 2.79 -4.70 0.41
N PHE A 75 1.97 -3.67 0.54
CA PHE A 75 2.38 -2.28 0.73
C PHE A 75 1.57 -1.59 1.83
N ILE A 76 2.18 -0.59 2.47
CA ILE A 76 1.49 0.40 3.29
C ILE A 76 1.42 1.69 2.51
N PHE A 77 0.22 2.26 2.46
CA PHE A 77 -0.08 3.56 1.89
C PHE A 77 -0.55 4.53 2.98
N ALA A 78 -0.04 5.77 2.94
CA ALA A 78 -0.67 6.90 3.60
C ALA A 78 -1.74 7.48 2.66
N THR A 79 -2.93 7.78 3.18
CA THR A 79 -4.05 8.27 2.36
C THR A 79 -4.56 9.62 2.86
N ASP A 80 -5.17 10.41 1.99
CA ASP A 80 -5.83 11.66 2.39
C ASP A 80 -7.27 11.45 2.93
N ARG A 81 -7.69 10.19 3.13
CA ARG A 81 -9.01 9.83 3.66
C ARG A 81 -9.02 9.90 5.20
N PRO A 82 -9.85 10.76 5.83
CA PRO A 82 -9.78 10.98 7.28
C PRO A 82 -10.12 9.76 8.15
N ASP A 83 -10.97 8.86 7.67
CA ASP A 83 -11.37 7.63 8.36
C ASP A 83 -10.44 6.45 8.07
N MET A 84 -9.52 6.60 7.11
CA MET A 84 -8.55 5.59 6.71
C MET A 84 -7.19 6.23 6.36
N PRO A 85 -6.55 6.96 7.29
CA PRO A 85 -5.29 7.65 7.01
C PRO A 85 -4.13 6.71 6.64
N VAL A 86 -4.21 5.44 7.03
CA VAL A 86 -3.23 4.39 6.73
C VAL A 86 -3.95 3.19 6.14
N ALA A 87 -3.42 2.63 5.05
CA ALA A 87 -3.98 1.46 4.39
C ALA A 87 -2.89 0.41 4.15
N PHE A 88 -3.14 -0.82 4.57
CA PHE A 88 -2.46 -2.00 4.04
C PHE A 88 -3.12 -2.38 2.73
N VAL A 89 -2.33 -2.65 1.69
CA VAL A 89 -2.81 -3.06 0.37
C VAL A 89 -1.96 -4.20 -0.15
N HIS A 90 -2.61 -5.26 -0.63
CA HIS A 90 -1.97 -6.31 -1.42
C HIS A 90 -2.33 -6.10 -2.89
N LEU A 91 -1.39 -5.55 -3.66
CA LEU A 91 -1.56 -5.29 -5.09
C LEU A 91 -1.73 -6.62 -5.87
N THR A 92 -2.41 -6.55 -7.01
CA THR A 92 -2.68 -7.69 -7.89
C THR A 92 -1.92 -7.63 -9.21
N TRP A 93 -1.34 -6.48 -9.54
CA TRP A 93 -0.62 -6.15 -10.77
C TRP A 93 -1.47 -6.29 -12.03
N ARG A 94 -2.78 -6.10 -11.90
CA ARG A 94 -3.75 -6.12 -13.01
C ARG A 94 -4.96 -5.27 -12.69
N VAL A 95 -5.67 -4.84 -13.74
CA VAL A 95 -6.95 -4.14 -13.58
C VAL A 95 -7.98 -5.08 -12.97
N GLU A 96 -8.63 -4.64 -11.88
CA GLU A 96 -9.65 -5.42 -11.18
C GLU A 96 -11.04 -4.80 -11.36
N GLU A 97 -12.07 -5.66 -11.30
CA GLU A 97 -13.47 -5.23 -11.41
C GLU A 97 -14.18 -5.19 -10.05
N GLY A 98 -13.72 -6.01 -9.10
CA GLY A 98 -14.33 -6.18 -7.78
C GLY A 98 -13.84 -5.16 -6.75
N PRO A 99 -14.73 -4.60 -5.90
CA PRO A 99 -14.34 -3.67 -4.83
C PRO A 99 -13.51 -4.33 -3.71
N GLU A 100 -13.42 -5.66 -3.68
CA GLU A 100 -12.56 -6.42 -2.78
C GLU A 100 -11.10 -6.47 -3.23
N PHE A 101 -10.81 -6.06 -4.48
CA PHE A 101 -9.47 -6.03 -5.05
C PHE A 101 -9.02 -4.61 -5.42
N PRO A 102 -7.73 -4.27 -5.21
CA PRO A 102 -6.76 -5.00 -4.41
C PRO A 102 -7.19 -5.12 -2.95
N TYR A 103 -6.78 -6.21 -2.30
CA TYR A 103 -7.19 -6.45 -0.92
C TYR A 103 -6.66 -5.33 -0.02
N THR A 104 -7.57 -4.68 0.71
CA THR A 104 -7.28 -3.46 1.47
C THR A 104 -7.77 -3.56 2.90
N ILE A 105 -6.91 -3.22 3.87
CA ILE A 105 -7.28 -3.00 5.27
C ILE A 105 -6.95 -1.56 5.65
N GLY A 106 -7.97 -0.83 6.09
CA GLY A 106 -7.84 0.52 6.60
C GLY A 106 -7.54 0.58 8.09
N TYR A 107 -6.66 1.51 8.50
CA TYR A 107 -6.38 1.82 9.90
C TYR A 107 -6.69 3.28 10.19
N PRO A 108 -7.34 3.58 11.34
CA PRO A 108 -7.71 4.95 11.71
C PRO A 108 -6.51 5.80 12.16
N SER A 109 -5.33 5.19 12.38
CA SER A 109 -4.09 5.90 12.71
C SER A 109 -2.86 5.02 12.51
N TRP A 110 -1.67 5.63 12.56
CA TRP A 110 -0.38 4.94 12.56
C TRP A 110 -0.19 4.03 13.78
N GLU A 111 -0.69 4.45 14.93
CA GLU A 111 -0.69 3.65 16.16
C GLU A 111 -1.59 2.42 16.03
N ALA A 112 -2.78 2.58 15.44
CA ALA A 112 -3.68 1.45 15.19
C ALA A 112 -3.04 0.41 14.25
N PHE A 113 -2.37 0.88 13.19
CA PHE A 113 -1.54 0.02 12.35
C PHE A 113 -0.44 -0.68 13.17
N ASN A 114 0.34 0.05 13.97
CA ASN A 114 1.42 -0.54 14.76
C ASN A 114 0.92 -1.62 15.73
N VAL A 115 -0.19 -1.37 16.43
CA VAL A 115 -0.83 -2.32 17.34
C VAL A 115 -1.25 -3.59 16.61
N ALA A 116 -1.91 -3.45 15.45
CA ALA A 116 -2.37 -4.59 14.68
C ALA A 116 -1.20 -5.53 14.32
N TRP A 117 -0.11 -4.97 13.80
CA TRP A 117 1.02 -5.75 13.29
C TRP A 117 2.01 -6.22 14.36
N THR A 118 2.02 -5.61 15.55
CA THR A 118 2.88 -6.04 16.67
C THR A 118 2.23 -7.11 17.53
N ALA A 119 0.90 -7.11 17.64
CA ALA A 119 0.16 -8.06 18.48
C ALA A 119 0.13 -9.49 17.91
N GLY A 120 0.58 -9.70 16.66
CA GLY A 120 0.50 -11.00 15.98
C GLY A 120 -0.95 -11.48 15.76
N CYS A 121 -1.94 -10.60 15.89
CA CYS A 121 -3.36 -10.93 15.90
C CYS A 121 -4.04 -10.82 14.54
N VAL A 122 -3.30 -10.66 13.46
CA VAL A 122 -3.89 -10.45 12.14
C VAL A 122 -3.32 -11.50 11.19
N ASP A 123 -4.20 -12.43 10.82
CA ASP A 123 -4.06 -13.21 9.60
C ASP A 123 -4.18 -12.24 8.43
N HIS A 124 -3.05 -11.77 7.94
CA HIS A 124 -2.98 -10.96 6.73
C HIS A 124 -3.08 -11.88 5.52
N ALA A 125 -3.62 -11.34 4.41
CA ALA A 125 -4.08 -12.06 3.22
C ALA A 125 -3.25 -13.30 2.82
N PRO A 126 -3.90 -14.36 2.29
CA PRO A 126 -3.27 -15.65 1.95
C PRO A 126 -2.18 -15.55 0.89
#